data_AF-A0A653CI13-F1
#
_entry.id   AF-A0A653CI13-F1
#
_cell.length_a   1.000
_cell.length_b   1.000
_cell.length_c   1.000
_cell.angle_alpha   90.00
_cell.angle_beta   90.00
_cell.angle_gamma   90.00
#
_symmetry.space_group_name_H-M   'P 1'
#
loop_
_entity.id
_entity.type
_entity.pdbx_description
1 polymer ?
#
loop_
_entity_poly.entity_id
_entity_poly.type
_entity_poly.pdbx_seq_one_letter_code
_entity_poly.pdbx_strand_id
1 'polypeptide(L)'
;MHPKGSFCGGEAKYGCWLETSVGGGIFSLRESRSAQQRGQPVEEVTNVLQDGTLIDLCGATLLWRSAEGLAKSPSKRDLEREIDEINAGRPQCPVGLNTLVIPRRVSPNENQQQPYVYLNCGHVQGLHDWGQDRDTGSRKCPICLEMGPAVKVFMGLEPAFYVDSGLPTFAFNPCGHMATEKTVKYWANLAIPHGTNGFHAVCPFCASPLSGSPGYVRLIFQDNVD
;
A
#
# COMPACT_ATOMS: atom_id res chain seq x y z
N MET A 1 11.01 14.64 2.85
CA MET A 1 11.16 13.62 3.91
C MET A 1 12.16 12.58 3.43
N HIS A 2 13.29 12.45 4.11
CA HIS A 2 14.28 11.40 3.82
C HIS A 2 13.93 10.14 4.63
N PRO A 3 13.94 8.94 4.03
CA PRO A 3 13.85 7.72 4.82
C PRO A 3 15.06 7.57 5.73
N LYS A 4 14.90 6.87 6.85
CA LYS A 4 16.00 6.44 7.71
C LYS A 4 16.44 5.03 7.30
N GLY A 5 17.73 4.86 7.06
CA GLY A 5 18.28 3.60 6.53
C GLY A 5 18.16 3.51 5.00
N SER A 6 18.43 2.34 4.44
CA SER A 6 18.25 2.11 3.00
C SER A 6 16.77 1.89 2.68
N PHE A 7 16.26 2.58 1.65
CA PHE A 7 14.87 2.41 1.20
C PHE A 7 14.60 0.97 0.72
N CYS A 8 15.57 0.37 0.03
CA CYS A 8 15.53 -1.04 -0.38
C CYS A 8 16.08 -1.97 0.71
N GLY A 9 15.58 -3.20 0.75
CA GLY A 9 15.98 -4.23 1.72
C GLY A 9 15.02 -4.36 2.91
N GLY A 10 14.02 -3.47 2.98
CA GLY A 10 12.86 -3.65 3.84
C GLY A 10 13.06 -3.33 5.32
N GLU A 11 14.15 -2.64 5.67
CA GLU A 11 14.42 -2.12 7.02
C GLU A 11 14.28 -0.59 7.11
N ALA A 12 13.85 0.05 6.01
CA ALA A 12 13.63 1.48 5.94
C ALA A 12 12.60 1.92 6.99
N LYS A 13 12.88 3.03 7.67
CA LYS A 13 11.90 3.74 8.50
C LYS A 13 11.59 5.09 7.88
N TYR A 14 10.41 5.64 8.16
CA TYR A 14 10.09 6.99 7.73
C TYR A 14 10.91 8.02 8.54
N GLY A 15 11.26 9.13 7.88
CA GLY A 15 11.87 10.28 8.53
C GLY A 15 10.86 11.38 8.82
N CYS A 16 11.38 12.56 9.18
CA CYS A 16 10.55 13.74 9.41
C CYS A 16 10.32 14.51 8.11
N TRP A 17 9.16 15.17 8.02
CA TRP A 17 8.92 16.19 7.01
C TRP A 17 9.64 17.47 7.39
N LEU A 18 10.27 18.10 6.40
CA LEU A 18 11.05 19.33 6.51
C LEU A 18 10.71 20.22 5.32
N GLU A 19 10.92 21.52 5.46
CA GLU A 19 10.71 22.50 4.40
C GLU A 19 12.06 22.88 3.78
N THR A 20 12.12 22.98 2.45
CA THR A 20 13.30 23.43 1.72
C THR A 20 13.04 24.81 1.13
N SER A 21 13.94 25.77 1.38
CA SER A 21 13.82 27.12 0.82
C SER A 21 14.28 27.18 -0.64
N VAL A 22 13.99 28.30 -1.32
CA VAL A 22 14.47 28.56 -2.70
C VAL A 22 16.01 28.48 -2.79
N GLY A 23 16.71 28.91 -1.75
CA GLY A 23 18.18 28.83 -1.67
C GLY A 23 18.73 27.46 -1.23
N GLY A 24 17.87 26.45 -1.07
CA GLY A 24 18.28 25.10 -0.64
C GLY A 24 18.48 24.93 0.86
N GLY A 25 18.16 25.93 1.68
CA GLY A 25 18.22 25.81 3.14
C GLY A 25 17.10 24.91 3.67
N ILE A 26 17.41 24.11 4.70
CA ILE A 26 16.46 23.16 5.31
C ILE A 26 15.91 23.73 6.63
N PHE A 27 14.60 23.59 6.82
CA PHE A 27 13.88 24.12 7.97
C PHE A 27 12.89 23.09 8.51
N SER A 28 12.56 23.20 9.80
CA SER A 28 11.40 22.51 10.37
C SER A 28 10.13 22.95 9.64
N LEU A 29 9.06 22.16 9.76
CA LEU A 29 7.75 22.60 9.28
C LEU A 29 7.29 23.87 10.01
N ARG A 30 6.50 24.68 9.29
CA ARG A 30 5.72 25.77 9.87
C ARG A 30 4.57 25.20 10.71
N GLU A 31 3.94 26.05 11.53
CA GLU A 31 2.76 25.66 12.33
C GLU A 31 1.61 25.15 11.46
N SER A 32 1.40 25.80 10.31
CA SER A 32 0.42 25.41 9.31
C SER A 32 0.98 25.66 7.92
N ARG A 33 0.47 24.93 6.92
CA ARG A 33 0.85 25.19 5.53
C ARG A 33 0.49 26.63 5.16
N SER A 34 1.42 27.30 4.48
CA SER A 34 1.31 28.71 4.08
C SER A 34 1.35 29.75 5.22
N ALA A 35 1.62 29.33 6.47
CA ALA A 35 1.85 30.29 7.57
C ALA A 35 3.01 31.23 7.23
N GLN A 36 2.93 32.50 7.60
CA GLN A 36 3.97 33.50 7.26
C GLN A 36 5.30 33.25 7.99
N GLN A 37 5.23 32.68 9.20
CA GLN A 37 6.40 32.37 9.99
C GLN A 37 7.05 31.07 9.49
N ARG A 38 8.29 31.18 9.00
CA ARG A 38 9.12 30.01 8.64
C ARG A 38 9.47 29.18 9.88
N GLY A 39 9.74 27.89 9.68
CA GLY A 39 10.29 27.03 10.71
C GLY A 39 11.73 27.37 11.10
N GLN A 40 12.28 26.63 12.06
CA GLN A 40 13.67 26.79 12.51
C GLN A 40 14.64 26.15 11.52
N PRO A 41 15.83 26.73 11.28
CA PRO A 41 16.87 26.07 10.47
C PRO A 41 17.25 24.71 11.06
N VAL A 42 17.55 23.74 10.18
CA VAL A 42 18.05 22.40 10.56
C VAL A 42 19.37 22.17 9.84
N GLU A 43 20.50 22.38 10.52
CA GLU A 43 21.83 22.39 9.90
C GLU A 43 22.39 20.98 9.64
N GLU A 44 21.86 19.97 10.34
CA GLU A 44 22.34 18.58 10.25
C GLU A 44 21.79 17.84 9.01
N VAL A 45 20.87 18.46 8.27
CA VAL A 45 20.20 17.85 7.12
C VAL A 45 20.47 18.67 5.87
N THR A 46 20.77 17.98 4.76
CA THR A 46 21.03 18.62 3.45
C THR A 46 19.79 18.52 2.54
N ASN A 47 19.76 19.31 1.47
CA ASN A 47 18.75 19.22 0.42
C ASN A 47 19.08 18.18 -0.68
N VAL A 48 20.15 17.39 -0.51
CA VAL A 48 20.53 16.35 -1.47
C VAL A 48 19.58 15.17 -1.33
N LEU A 49 18.90 14.83 -2.41
CA LEU A 49 17.92 13.74 -2.44
C LEU A 49 18.59 12.39 -2.21
N GLN A 50 18.03 11.61 -1.30
CA GLN A 50 18.41 10.21 -1.02
C GLN A 50 17.41 9.26 -1.69
N ASP A 51 17.81 8.03 -2.01
CA ASP A 51 16.87 7.02 -2.51
C ASP A 51 15.70 6.87 -1.53
N GLY A 52 14.46 6.98 -2.05
CA GLY A 52 13.26 6.92 -1.23
C GLY A 52 12.76 8.26 -0.69
N THR A 53 13.38 9.39 -1.08
CA THR A 53 12.96 10.72 -0.62
C THR A 53 11.56 11.05 -1.11
N LEU A 54 10.66 11.45 -0.20
CA LEU A 54 9.38 12.04 -0.55
C LEU A 54 9.45 13.56 -0.61
N ILE A 55 8.83 14.11 -1.66
CA ILE A 55 8.76 15.55 -1.94
C ILE A 55 7.29 15.91 -2.09
N ASP A 56 6.78 16.74 -1.19
CA ASP A 56 5.41 17.24 -1.23
C ASP A 56 5.38 18.60 -1.96
N LEU A 57 4.58 18.68 -3.01
CA LEU A 57 4.44 19.83 -3.92
C LEU A 57 3.06 20.48 -3.81
N CYS A 58 2.46 20.44 -2.62
CA CYS A 58 1.19 21.11 -2.35
C CYS A 58 -0.02 20.66 -3.19
N GLY A 59 -0.08 19.36 -3.47
CA GLY A 59 -1.18 18.75 -4.23
C GLY A 59 -0.77 17.43 -4.87
N ALA A 60 0.54 17.25 -5.08
CA ALA A 60 1.15 15.98 -5.44
C ALA A 60 2.31 15.66 -4.48
N THR A 61 2.54 14.38 -4.24
CA THR A 61 3.74 13.89 -3.55
C THR A 61 4.55 13.06 -4.54
N LEU A 62 5.80 13.41 -4.74
CA LEU A 62 6.74 12.66 -5.57
C LEU A 62 7.58 11.73 -4.68
N LEU A 63 7.87 10.55 -5.20
CA LEU A 63 8.89 9.66 -4.67
C LEU A 63 10.12 9.75 -5.58
N TRP A 64 11.24 10.21 -5.02
CA TRP A 64 12.53 10.16 -5.68
C TRP A 64 13.18 8.80 -5.44
N ARG A 65 13.60 8.14 -6.52
CA ARG A 65 14.38 6.89 -6.47
C ARG A 65 15.71 7.10 -7.18
N SER A 66 16.80 6.61 -6.59
CA SER A 66 18.10 6.58 -7.26
C SER A 66 18.15 5.45 -8.28
N ALA A 67 19.05 5.54 -9.26
CA ALA A 67 19.24 4.47 -10.24
C ALA A 67 19.65 3.15 -9.56
N GLU A 68 20.54 3.22 -8.57
CA GLU A 68 20.98 2.07 -7.77
C GLU A 68 19.86 1.50 -6.91
N GLY A 69 18.99 2.37 -6.38
CA GLY A 69 17.79 1.96 -5.64
C GLY A 69 16.81 1.20 -6.52
N LEU A 70 16.49 1.75 -7.70
CA LEU A 70 15.63 1.08 -8.67
C LEU A 70 16.20 -0.26 -9.14
N ALA A 71 17.52 -0.37 -9.32
CA ALA A 71 18.18 -1.63 -9.69
C ALA A 71 18.08 -2.71 -8.59
N LYS A 72 17.82 -2.32 -7.34
CA LYS A 72 17.60 -3.24 -6.20
C LYS A 72 16.11 -3.48 -5.90
N SER A 73 15.20 -2.73 -6.52
CA SER A 73 13.77 -2.97 -6.43
C SER A 73 13.36 -4.18 -7.29
N PRO A 74 12.25 -4.87 -6.96
CA PRO A 74 11.69 -5.87 -7.86
C PRO A 74 11.33 -5.21 -9.19
N SER A 75 11.67 -5.83 -10.33
CA SER A 75 11.21 -5.31 -11.61
C SER A 75 9.72 -5.57 -11.79
N LYS A 76 9.07 -4.86 -12.72
CA LYS A 76 7.67 -5.14 -13.08
C LYS A 76 7.46 -6.61 -13.49
N ARG A 77 8.45 -7.20 -14.17
CA ARG A 77 8.42 -8.62 -14.56
C ARG A 77 8.50 -9.55 -13.35
N ASP A 78 9.25 -9.19 -12.32
CA ASP A 78 9.28 -9.95 -11.07
C ASP A 78 7.91 -9.91 -10.40
N LEU A 79 7.28 -8.73 -10.29
CA LEU A 79 5.93 -8.59 -9.72
C LEU A 79 4.87 -9.37 -10.52
N GLU A 80 4.97 -9.38 -11.86
CA GLU A 80 4.09 -10.18 -12.71
C GLU A 80 4.33 -11.69 -12.53
N ARG A 81 5.57 -12.12 -12.29
CA ARG A 81 5.89 -13.52 -11.96
C ARG A 81 5.28 -13.94 -10.63
N GLU A 82 5.31 -13.09 -9.61
CA GLU A 82 4.66 -13.38 -8.32
C GLU A 82 3.15 -13.64 -8.48
N ILE A 83 2.49 -12.90 -9.39
CA ILE A 83 1.07 -13.15 -9.73
C ILE A 83 0.92 -14.53 -10.36
N ASP A 84 1.80 -14.89 -11.30
CA ASP A 84 1.77 -16.19 -11.96
C ASP A 84 2.00 -17.34 -10.96
N GLU A 85 2.90 -17.17 -10.01
CA GLU A 85 3.18 -18.14 -8.94
C GLU A 85 1.96 -18.34 -8.01
N ILE A 86 1.30 -17.25 -7.59
CA ILE A 86 0.07 -17.37 -6.78
C ILE A 86 -1.04 -18.07 -7.57
N ASN A 87 -1.25 -17.68 -8.84
CA ASN A 87 -2.28 -18.29 -9.68
C ASN A 87 -1.97 -19.77 -9.99
N ALA A 88 -0.70 -20.14 -10.15
CA ALA A 88 -0.26 -21.53 -10.32
C ALA A 88 -0.55 -22.39 -9.08
N GLY A 89 -0.57 -21.79 -7.89
CA GLY A 89 -1.04 -22.43 -6.66
C GLY A 89 -2.54 -22.78 -6.66
N ARG A 90 -3.30 -22.27 -7.66
CA ARG A 90 -4.74 -22.50 -7.83
C ARG A 90 -5.53 -22.27 -6.53
N PRO A 91 -5.49 -21.06 -5.94
CA PRO A 91 -6.23 -20.76 -4.73
C PRO A 91 -7.73 -21.03 -4.93
N GLN A 92 -8.37 -21.72 -4.00
CA GLN A 92 -9.78 -22.09 -4.13
C GLN A 92 -10.71 -21.11 -3.40
N CYS A 93 -11.91 -20.95 -3.93
CA CYS A 93 -13.05 -20.37 -3.23
C CYS A 93 -13.90 -21.50 -2.62
N PRO A 94 -13.86 -21.74 -1.30
CA PRO A 94 -14.69 -22.75 -0.63
C PRO A 94 -16.17 -22.63 -0.93
N VAL A 95 -16.70 -21.40 -1.05
CA VAL A 95 -18.13 -21.17 -1.24
C VAL A 95 -18.53 -21.34 -2.71
N GLY A 96 -17.75 -20.79 -3.63
CA GLY A 96 -18.04 -20.80 -5.06
C GLY A 96 -17.57 -22.08 -5.78
N LEU A 97 -16.78 -22.92 -5.10
CA LEU A 97 -16.16 -24.13 -5.65
C LEU A 97 -15.39 -23.87 -6.96
N ASN A 98 -14.79 -22.68 -7.07
CA ASN A 98 -14.04 -22.24 -8.23
C ASN A 98 -12.63 -21.81 -7.83
N THR A 99 -11.70 -21.97 -8.78
CA THR A 99 -10.34 -21.44 -8.63
C THR A 99 -10.35 -19.92 -8.80
N LEU A 100 -9.68 -19.23 -7.90
CA LEU A 100 -9.48 -17.79 -7.92
C LEU A 100 -8.27 -17.44 -8.77
N VAL A 101 -8.35 -16.30 -9.46
CA VAL A 101 -7.31 -15.80 -10.36
C VAL A 101 -7.09 -14.32 -10.07
N ILE A 102 -5.91 -13.99 -9.56
CA ILE A 102 -5.47 -12.61 -9.38
C ILE A 102 -5.24 -12.00 -10.77
N PRO A 103 -5.95 -10.90 -11.12
CA PRO A 103 -5.79 -10.28 -12.42
C PRO A 103 -4.54 -9.40 -12.47
N ARG A 104 -3.91 -9.32 -13.64
CA ARG A 104 -2.77 -8.41 -13.89
C ARG A 104 -3.19 -6.94 -14.07
N ARG A 105 -4.47 -6.68 -14.32
CA ARG A 105 -5.06 -5.34 -14.46
C ARG A 105 -6.44 -5.34 -13.82
N VAL A 106 -6.81 -4.24 -13.20
CA VAL A 106 -8.18 -4.05 -12.71
C VAL A 106 -9.10 -4.00 -13.92
N SER A 107 -9.94 -5.02 -14.07
CA SER A 107 -11.06 -4.98 -15.03
C SER A 107 -12.28 -4.39 -14.33
N PRO A 108 -13.00 -3.45 -14.97
CA PRO A 108 -14.26 -2.95 -14.44
C PRO A 108 -15.33 -4.05 -14.38
N ASN A 109 -15.21 -5.10 -15.21
CA ASN A 109 -16.16 -6.20 -15.22
C ASN A 109 -16.03 -7.05 -13.95
N GLU A 110 -17.16 -7.52 -13.43
CA GLU A 110 -17.20 -8.53 -12.38
C GLU A 110 -16.77 -9.87 -12.96
N ASN A 111 -15.53 -10.26 -12.66
CA ASN A 111 -15.07 -11.61 -12.94
C ASN A 111 -15.28 -12.46 -11.68
N GLN A 112 -16.10 -13.51 -11.77
CA GLN A 112 -16.37 -14.44 -10.66
C GLN A 112 -15.10 -15.10 -10.11
N GLN A 113 -14.03 -15.16 -10.90
CA GLN A 113 -12.74 -15.71 -10.48
C GLN A 113 -11.86 -14.69 -9.74
N GLN A 114 -12.17 -13.40 -9.77
CA GLN A 114 -11.34 -12.41 -9.08
C GLN A 114 -11.47 -12.59 -7.56
N PRO A 115 -10.35 -12.69 -6.81
CA PRO A 115 -10.40 -12.78 -5.37
C PRO A 115 -10.87 -11.48 -4.72
N TYR A 116 -11.61 -11.63 -3.62
CA TYR A 116 -12.04 -10.60 -2.70
C TYR A 116 -11.47 -10.90 -1.31
N VAL A 117 -10.94 -9.88 -0.64
CA VAL A 117 -10.47 -9.98 0.75
C VAL A 117 -11.51 -9.37 1.67
N TYR A 118 -11.82 -10.08 2.76
CA TYR A 118 -12.58 -9.54 3.88
C TYR A 118 -11.64 -8.76 4.80
N LEU A 119 -11.69 -7.43 4.75
CA LEU A 119 -10.65 -6.57 5.31
C LEU A 119 -10.50 -6.63 6.85
N ASN A 120 -11.54 -7.10 7.56
CA ASN A 120 -11.48 -7.24 9.02
C ASN A 120 -10.79 -8.54 9.48
N CYS A 121 -10.65 -9.55 8.60
CA CYS A 121 -10.08 -10.85 8.98
C CYS A 121 -9.03 -11.41 8.01
N GLY A 122 -8.87 -10.81 6.82
CA GLY A 122 -7.85 -11.19 5.85
C GLY A 122 -8.18 -12.40 4.98
N HIS A 123 -9.25 -13.12 5.28
CA HIS A 123 -9.70 -14.25 4.47
C HIS A 123 -10.03 -13.82 3.05
N VAL A 124 -9.52 -14.57 2.07
CA VAL A 124 -9.74 -14.34 0.64
C VAL A 124 -10.75 -15.35 0.11
N GLN A 125 -11.75 -14.88 -0.62
CA GLN A 125 -12.82 -15.67 -1.25
C GLN A 125 -13.16 -15.15 -2.64
N GLY A 126 -14.01 -15.87 -3.37
CA GLY A 126 -14.72 -15.32 -4.54
C GLY A 126 -15.92 -14.48 -4.11
N LEU A 127 -16.48 -13.73 -5.06
CA LEU A 127 -17.70 -12.96 -4.83
C LEU A 127 -18.92 -13.90 -4.74
N HIS A 128 -19.72 -13.78 -3.69
CA HIS A 128 -20.99 -14.51 -3.54
C HIS A 128 -22.04 -13.68 -2.79
N ASP A 129 -23.32 -13.92 -3.03
CA ASP A 129 -24.41 -13.11 -2.47
C ASP A 129 -24.71 -13.42 -0.99
N TRP A 130 -24.24 -14.55 -0.48
CA TRP A 130 -24.45 -14.93 0.92
C TRP A 130 -23.74 -13.98 1.88
N GLY A 131 -24.42 -13.66 2.99
CA GLY A 131 -23.84 -12.90 4.09
C GLY A 131 -23.74 -11.39 3.86
N GLN A 132 -24.33 -10.85 2.78
CA GLN A 132 -24.35 -9.42 2.55
C GLN A 132 -25.44 -8.72 3.38
N ASP A 133 -25.02 -7.72 4.14
CA ASP A 133 -25.89 -6.76 4.79
C ASP A 133 -26.31 -5.70 3.76
N ARG A 134 -27.62 -5.58 3.52
CA ARG A 134 -28.17 -4.72 2.45
C ARG A 134 -28.08 -3.23 2.77
N ASP A 135 -28.01 -2.87 4.04
CA ASP A 135 -28.04 -1.48 4.48
C ASP A 135 -26.63 -0.89 4.54
N THR A 136 -25.64 -1.69 4.95
CA THR A 136 -24.24 -1.26 5.12
C THR A 136 -23.32 -1.66 3.97
N GLY A 137 -23.74 -2.63 3.14
CA GLY A 137 -22.87 -3.24 2.11
C GLY A 137 -21.76 -4.14 2.68
N SER A 138 -21.69 -4.29 4.00
CA SER A 138 -20.76 -5.20 4.66
C SER A 138 -21.11 -6.65 4.36
N ARG A 139 -20.11 -7.52 4.33
CA ARG A 139 -20.28 -8.95 4.09
C ARG A 139 -19.75 -9.77 5.25
N LYS A 140 -20.48 -10.84 5.57
CA LYS A 140 -20.05 -11.87 6.51
C LYS A 140 -19.00 -12.75 5.85
N CYS A 141 -17.83 -12.87 6.48
CA CYS A 141 -16.80 -13.80 6.03
C CYS A 141 -17.32 -15.25 6.16
N PRO A 142 -17.31 -16.06 5.10
CA PRO A 142 -17.79 -17.45 5.15
C PRO A 142 -16.98 -18.36 6.07
N ILE A 143 -15.72 -18.01 6.33
CA ILE A 143 -14.81 -18.85 7.11
C ILE A 143 -14.95 -18.58 8.60
N CYS A 144 -14.93 -17.31 9.00
CA CYS A 144 -14.88 -16.91 10.42
C CYS A 144 -16.10 -16.14 10.90
N LEU A 145 -17.07 -15.87 10.02
CA LEU A 145 -18.32 -15.15 10.31
C LEU A 145 -18.16 -13.68 10.73
N GLU A 146 -16.92 -13.15 10.68
CA GLU A 146 -16.63 -11.73 10.91
C GLU A 146 -17.31 -10.86 9.85
N MET A 147 -17.99 -9.79 10.29
CA MET A 147 -18.62 -8.81 9.41
C MET A 147 -17.60 -7.75 9.00
N GLY A 148 -17.53 -7.41 7.72
CA GLY A 148 -16.70 -6.31 7.27
C GLY A 148 -16.77 -6.03 5.78
N PRO A 149 -16.05 -5.01 5.30
CA PRO A 149 -15.97 -4.74 3.87
C PRO A 149 -15.20 -5.86 3.15
N ALA A 150 -15.75 -6.30 2.02
CA ALA A 150 -15.11 -7.25 1.11
C ALA A 150 -14.74 -6.53 -0.19
N VAL A 151 -13.45 -6.51 -0.54
CA VAL A 151 -12.95 -5.72 -1.67
C VAL A 151 -12.13 -6.56 -2.63
N LYS A 152 -12.16 -6.19 -3.91
CA LYS A 152 -11.37 -6.83 -4.96
C LYS A 152 -9.87 -6.75 -4.61
N VAL A 153 -9.19 -7.87 -4.82
CA VAL A 153 -7.76 -8.01 -4.60
C VAL A 153 -7.03 -7.92 -5.94
N PHE A 154 -5.93 -7.18 -5.98
CA PHE A 154 -5.05 -7.04 -7.15
C PHE A 154 -3.68 -6.51 -6.75
N MET A 155 -2.65 -6.85 -7.51
CA MET A 155 -1.26 -6.51 -7.19
C MET A 155 -0.94 -5.04 -7.46
N GLY A 156 -0.20 -4.39 -6.55
CA GLY A 156 0.47 -3.13 -6.83
C GLY A 156 1.64 -3.37 -7.80
N LEU A 157 1.56 -2.84 -9.02
CA LEU A 157 2.52 -3.16 -10.10
C LEU A 157 3.55 -2.06 -10.38
N GLU A 158 3.69 -1.06 -9.51
CA GLU A 158 4.71 -0.01 -9.64
C GLU A 158 5.95 -0.39 -8.79
N PRO A 159 7.06 -0.83 -9.42
CA PRO A 159 8.32 -1.19 -8.75
C PRO A 159 8.86 -0.15 -7.79
N ALA A 160 8.70 1.13 -8.11
CA ALA A 160 9.28 2.22 -7.34
C ALA A 160 8.73 2.30 -5.91
N PHE A 161 7.54 1.74 -5.65
CA PHE A 161 6.92 1.79 -4.32
C PHE A 161 7.31 0.63 -3.40
N TYR A 162 7.97 -0.41 -3.93
CA TYR A 162 8.43 -1.53 -3.12
C TYR A 162 9.71 -1.20 -2.35
N VAL A 163 9.73 -1.59 -1.08
CA VAL A 163 10.91 -1.47 -0.20
C VAL A 163 11.70 -2.78 -0.10
N ASP A 164 11.15 -3.87 -0.62
CA ASP A 164 11.72 -5.22 -0.64
C ASP A 164 11.14 -6.06 -1.79
N SER A 165 11.54 -7.33 -1.87
CA SER A 165 11.10 -8.30 -2.89
C SER A 165 10.53 -9.57 -2.26
N GLY A 166 9.91 -9.47 -1.08
CA GLY A 166 9.21 -10.60 -0.45
C GLY A 166 7.93 -11.01 -1.19
N LEU A 167 7.24 -12.02 -0.66
CA LEU A 167 5.97 -12.48 -1.19
C LEU A 167 4.84 -11.46 -0.92
N PRO A 168 3.92 -11.23 -1.88
CA PRO A 168 2.82 -10.28 -1.71
C PRO A 168 1.66 -10.85 -0.89
N THR A 169 1.87 -11.03 0.40
CA THR A 169 0.94 -11.69 1.33
C THR A 169 0.05 -10.73 2.10
N PHE A 170 0.05 -9.44 1.77
CA PHE A 170 -0.72 -8.40 2.45
C PHE A 170 -1.47 -7.52 1.46
N ALA A 171 -2.54 -6.85 1.90
CA ALA A 171 -3.24 -5.84 1.13
C ALA A 171 -3.52 -4.57 1.95
N PHE A 172 -3.52 -3.42 1.29
CA PHE A 172 -3.92 -2.13 1.88
C PHE A 172 -5.45 -2.06 2.10
N ASN A 173 -5.86 -1.47 3.23
CA ASN A 173 -7.25 -1.20 3.57
C ASN A 173 -7.55 0.29 3.32
N PRO A 174 -8.58 0.67 2.53
CA PRO A 174 -9.66 -0.18 2.01
C PRO A 174 -9.48 -0.65 0.56
N CYS A 175 -8.39 -0.28 -0.12
CA CYS A 175 -8.35 -0.39 -1.58
C CYS A 175 -8.04 -1.80 -2.13
N GLY A 176 -7.56 -2.74 -1.32
CA GLY A 176 -7.29 -4.11 -1.74
C GLY A 176 -6.02 -4.30 -2.58
N HIS A 177 -5.18 -3.27 -2.72
CA HIS A 177 -3.88 -3.40 -3.38
C HIS A 177 -2.97 -4.33 -2.58
N MET A 178 -2.55 -5.43 -3.20
CA MET A 178 -1.60 -6.36 -2.64
C MET A 178 -0.18 -5.83 -2.74
N ALA A 179 0.62 -6.12 -1.73
CA ALA A 179 2.06 -5.96 -1.72
C ALA A 179 2.67 -6.86 -0.64
N THR A 180 4.00 -6.82 -0.54
CA THR A 180 4.75 -7.48 0.54
C THR A 180 4.41 -6.91 1.91
N GLU A 181 4.62 -7.69 2.97
CA GLU A 181 4.47 -7.24 4.36
C GLU A 181 5.25 -5.95 4.66
N LYS A 182 6.52 -5.91 4.28
CA LYS A 182 7.41 -4.78 4.58
C LYS A 182 6.97 -3.52 3.84
N THR A 183 6.59 -3.63 2.57
CA THR A 183 6.01 -2.53 1.79
C THR A 183 4.72 -1.99 2.43
N VAL A 184 3.73 -2.83 2.77
CA VAL A 184 2.49 -2.30 3.39
C VAL A 184 2.76 -1.63 4.74
N LYS A 185 3.65 -2.21 5.56
CA LYS A 185 4.05 -1.66 6.86
C LYS A 185 4.74 -0.30 6.72
N TYR A 186 5.65 -0.16 5.76
CA TYR A 186 6.35 1.10 5.53
C TYR A 186 5.37 2.23 5.21
N TRP A 187 4.51 2.01 4.20
CA TRP A 187 3.58 3.04 3.73
C TRP A 187 2.45 3.33 4.71
N ALA A 188 2.00 2.34 5.49
CA ALA A 188 0.96 2.56 6.48
C ALA A 188 1.44 3.36 7.71
N ASN A 189 2.73 3.28 8.03
CA ASN A 189 3.33 4.09 9.10
C ASN A 189 3.82 5.47 8.61
N LEU A 190 3.79 5.72 7.30
CA LEU A 190 4.23 6.96 6.70
C LEU A 190 3.05 7.90 6.46
N ALA A 191 2.93 8.93 7.30
CA ALA A 191 1.90 9.94 7.13
C ALA A 191 2.35 11.02 6.12
N ILE A 192 1.56 11.21 5.07
CA ILE A 192 1.81 12.17 3.98
C ILE A 192 1.03 13.47 4.25
N PRO A 193 1.63 14.66 4.07
CA PRO A 193 0.95 15.94 4.21
C PRO A 193 -0.32 16.01 3.38
N HIS A 194 -1.41 16.46 3.99
CA HIS A 194 -2.71 16.58 3.36
C HIS A 194 -3.48 17.81 3.86
N GLY A 195 -4.03 18.59 2.94
CA GLY A 195 -4.72 19.84 3.27
C GLY A 195 -3.78 20.87 3.90
N THR A 196 -4.29 21.62 4.87
CA THR A 196 -3.54 22.71 5.52
C THR A 196 -2.61 22.20 6.62
N ASN A 197 -3.09 21.30 7.49
CA ASN A 197 -2.36 20.83 8.68
C ASN A 197 -2.45 19.29 8.87
N GLY A 198 -3.06 18.58 7.93
CA GLY A 198 -3.34 17.16 8.07
C GLY A 198 -2.20 16.28 7.61
N PHE A 199 -2.15 15.06 8.12
CA PHE A 199 -1.27 14.00 7.64
C PHE A 199 -2.05 12.69 7.57
N HIS A 200 -2.02 12.01 6.43
CA HIS A 200 -2.71 10.73 6.25
C HIS A 200 -1.75 9.71 5.64
N ALA A 201 -1.80 8.47 6.13
CA ALA A 201 -1.21 7.36 5.41
C ALA A 201 -2.11 7.02 4.22
N VAL A 202 -1.50 6.72 3.08
CA VAL A 202 -2.22 6.40 1.84
C VAL A 202 -1.60 5.17 1.19
N CYS A 203 -2.40 4.44 0.41
CA CYS A 203 -1.86 3.43 -0.49
C CYS A 203 -0.99 4.13 -1.55
N PRO A 204 0.29 3.77 -1.73
CA PRO A 204 1.16 4.44 -2.71
C PRO A 204 0.72 4.18 -4.15
N PHE A 205 0.01 3.07 -4.41
CA PHE A 205 -0.40 2.66 -5.75
C PHE A 205 -1.62 3.42 -6.30
N CYS A 206 -2.53 3.86 -5.43
CA CYS A 206 -3.76 4.56 -5.86
C CYS A 206 -4.10 5.83 -5.07
N ALA A 207 -3.24 6.22 -4.12
CA ALA A 207 -3.44 7.36 -3.23
C ALA A 207 -4.72 7.30 -2.36
N SER A 208 -5.40 6.14 -2.29
CA SER A 208 -6.52 5.97 -1.35
C SER A 208 -6.03 6.17 0.08
N PRO A 209 -6.68 7.03 0.89
CA PRO A 209 -6.42 7.11 2.32
C PRO A 209 -6.59 5.74 2.97
N LEU A 210 -5.68 5.39 3.87
CA LEU A 210 -5.78 4.13 4.59
C LEU A 210 -6.77 4.26 5.75
N SER A 211 -7.53 3.20 5.96
CA SER A 211 -8.59 3.13 6.96
C SER A 211 -8.30 2.05 8.00
N GLY A 212 -8.71 2.33 9.24
CA GLY A 212 -8.48 1.43 10.37
C GLY A 212 -7.03 1.39 10.82
N SER A 213 -6.76 0.61 11.88
CA SER A 213 -5.41 0.32 12.34
C SER A 213 -5.15 -1.18 12.15
N PRO A 214 -4.07 -1.58 11.44
CA PRO A 214 -2.93 -0.76 11.02
C PRO A 214 -3.00 -0.21 9.58
N GLY A 215 -4.17 -0.18 8.92
CA GLY A 215 -4.33 0.30 7.54
C GLY A 215 -3.99 -0.74 6.44
N TYR A 216 -3.73 -1.98 6.85
CA TYR A 216 -3.48 -3.13 5.98
C TYR A 216 -3.94 -4.41 6.66
N VAL A 217 -4.06 -5.49 5.88
CA VAL A 217 -4.45 -6.82 6.37
C VAL A 217 -3.58 -7.90 5.73
N ARG A 218 -3.27 -8.96 6.49
CA ARG A 218 -2.63 -10.16 5.94
C ARG A 218 -3.65 -10.95 5.11
N LEU A 219 -3.26 -11.41 3.94
CA LEU A 219 -4.10 -12.23 3.07
C LEU A 219 -4.01 -13.69 3.50
N ILE A 220 -5.17 -14.31 3.63
CA ILE A 220 -5.33 -15.73 3.97
C ILE A 220 -6.09 -16.38 2.83
N PHE A 221 -5.34 -16.90 1.86
CA PHE A 221 -5.87 -17.78 0.84
C PHE A 221 -6.20 -19.13 1.45
N GLN A 222 -7.17 -19.83 0.86
CA GLN A 222 -7.43 -21.22 1.20
C GLN A 222 -6.50 -22.07 0.35
N ASP A 223 -5.61 -22.78 1.03
CA ASP A 223 -4.77 -23.81 0.41
C ASP A 223 -5.68 -24.96 -0.06
N ASN A 224 -5.21 -25.75 -1.03
CA ASN A 224 -5.90 -26.97 -1.42
C ASN A 224 -6.04 -27.86 -0.17
N VAL A 225 -7.27 -28.01 0.30
CA VAL A 225 -7.62 -29.07 1.23
C VAL A 225 -7.75 -30.32 0.35
N ASP A 226 -6.65 -31.06 0.25
CA ASP A 226 -6.72 -32.46 -0.21
C ASP A 226 -7.44 -33.31 0.86
#